data_AF-A0A661LFS1-F1
#
_entry.id   AF-A0A661LFS1-F1
#
_cell.length_a   1.000
_cell.length_b   1.000
_cell.length_c   1.000
_cell.angle_alpha   90.00
_cell.angle_beta   90.00
_cell.angle_gamma   90.00
#
_symmetry.space_group_name_H-M   'P 1'
#
loop_
_entity.id
_entity.type
_entity.pdbx_description
1 polymer ?
#
loop_
_entity_poly.entity_id
_entity_poly.type
_entity_poly.pdbx_seq_one_letter_code
_entity_poly.pdbx_strand_id
1 'polypeptide(L)'
;MSVLRIESASNIDIKDLLRAADYIAWVQRRDGEIPWSRWGKTDLWDHVESAMGLTVGGYLRQARNAYSWCREKQLSDGSWWSLLWRGRARKGAYKDSNMTAYVATGLYHYYIASGDKDFVASM
;
A
#
# COMPACT_ATOMS: atom_id res chain seq x y z
N MET A 1 26.34 -2.97 -26.81
CA MET A 1 25.27 -3.27 -25.83
C MET A 1 25.32 -2.19 -24.77
N SER A 2 24.41 -1.22 -24.86
CA SER A 2 24.44 -0.01 -24.01
C SER A 2 23.99 -0.38 -22.59
N VAL A 3 24.91 -0.21 -21.64
CA VAL A 3 24.60 -0.10 -20.21
C VAL A 3 23.67 1.10 -20.08
N LEU A 4 22.45 0.89 -19.58
CA LEU A 4 21.46 1.93 -19.33
C LEU A 4 22.13 3.09 -18.58
N ARG A 5 22.54 4.14 -19.30
CA ARG A 5 22.75 5.45 -18.73
C ARG A 5 21.37 5.93 -18.31
N ILE A 6 21.05 5.71 -17.04
CA ILE A 6 20.04 6.51 -16.37
C ILE A 6 20.66 7.90 -16.31
N GLU A 7 20.37 8.73 -17.32
CA GLU A 7 20.55 10.17 -17.19
C GLU A 7 19.86 10.55 -15.88
N SER A 8 20.59 11.20 -14.96
CA SER A 8 20.01 11.60 -13.67
C SER A 8 18.70 12.30 -13.98
N ALA A 9 17.57 11.78 -13.49
CA ALA A 9 16.27 12.41 -13.67
C ALA A 9 16.35 13.80 -13.02
N SER A 10 16.75 14.78 -13.82
CA SER A 10 16.92 16.15 -13.40
C SER A 10 15.51 16.74 -13.34
N ASN A 11 15.08 16.97 -12.10
CA ASN A 11 13.85 17.66 -11.68
C ASN A 11 12.61 16.78 -11.47
N ILE A 12 12.64 15.86 -10.49
CA ILE A 12 11.40 15.48 -9.79
C ILE A 12 11.11 16.58 -8.77
N ASP A 13 10.07 17.39 -8.99
CA ASP A 13 9.61 18.41 -8.03
C ASP A 13 8.77 17.74 -6.93
N ILE A 14 8.73 18.32 -5.74
CA ILE A 14 7.85 17.87 -4.65
C ILE A 14 6.38 17.80 -5.10
N LYS A 15 6.00 18.68 -6.04
CA LYS A 15 4.67 18.68 -6.65
C LYS A 15 4.37 17.39 -7.41
N ASP A 16 5.36 16.76 -8.03
CA ASP A 16 5.16 15.50 -8.75
C ASP A 16 4.96 14.34 -7.79
N LEU A 17 5.69 14.34 -6.67
CA LEU A 17 5.47 13.40 -5.58
C LEU A 17 4.08 13.56 -4.95
N LEU A 18 3.63 14.79 -4.72
CA LEU A 18 2.28 15.04 -4.18
C LEU A 18 1.19 14.61 -5.17
N ARG A 19 1.36 14.83 -6.48
CA ARG A 19 0.43 14.32 -7.50
C ARG A 19 0.31 12.80 -7.50
N ALA A 20 1.41 12.10 -7.25
CA ALA A 20 1.36 10.64 -7.11
C ALA A 20 0.52 10.23 -5.88
N ALA A 21 0.70 10.89 -4.74
CA ALA A 21 -0.11 10.64 -3.55
C ALA A 21 -1.60 10.99 -3.76
N ASP A 22 -1.89 12.09 -4.46
CA ASP A 22 -3.26 12.49 -4.85
C ASP A 22 -3.93 11.40 -5.69
N TYR A 23 -3.19 10.84 -6.65
CA TYR A 23 -3.69 9.75 -7.49
C TYR A 23 -3.98 8.50 -6.66
N ILE A 24 -3.07 8.10 -5.76
CA ILE A 24 -3.28 6.95 -4.87
C ILE A 24 -4.54 7.18 -4.02
N ALA A 25 -4.69 8.37 -3.42
CA ALA A 25 -5.86 8.72 -2.61
C ALA A 25 -7.17 8.69 -3.41
N TRP A 26 -7.12 9.06 -4.70
CA TRP A 26 -8.26 8.99 -5.61
C TRP A 26 -8.62 7.55 -6.04
N VAL A 27 -7.63 6.66 -6.15
CA VAL A 27 -7.84 5.23 -6.45
C VAL A 27 -8.38 4.47 -5.24
N GLN A 28 -8.00 4.88 -4.02
CA GLN A 28 -8.44 4.25 -2.78
C GLN A 28 -9.98 4.18 -2.69
N ARG A 29 -10.49 2.97 -2.41
CA ARG A 29 -11.92 2.71 -2.19
C ARG A 29 -12.33 3.09 -0.77
N ARG A 30 -13.64 3.21 -0.56
CA ARG A 30 -14.22 3.62 0.74
C ARG A 30 -13.88 2.68 1.89
N ASP A 31 -13.64 1.41 1.61
CA ASP A 31 -13.25 0.39 2.59
C ASP A 31 -11.73 0.37 2.86
N GLY A 32 -10.94 1.24 2.22
CA GLY A 32 -9.49 1.28 2.37
C GLY A 32 -8.72 0.44 1.33
N GLU A 33 -9.39 -0.34 0.47
CA GLU A 33 -8.73 -1.07 -0.61
C GLU A 33 -8.09 -0.09 -1.61
N ILE A 34 -6.80 -0.28 -1.90
CA ILE A 34 -6.06 0.43 -2.94
C ILE A 34 -5.69 -0.57 -4.05
N PRO A 35 -6.52 -0.72 -5.08
CA PRO A 35 -6.19 -1.55 -6.24
C PRO A 35 -5.14 -0.88 -7.14
N TRP A 36 -4.54 -1.63 -8.06
CA TRP A 36 -3.59 -1.12 -9.07
C TRP A 36 -4.15 0.05 -9.90
N SER A 37 -5.47 0.08 -10.06
CA SER A 37 -6.23 1.16 -10.69
C SER A 37 -7.68 1.05 -10.25
N ARG A 38 -8.52 2.04 -10.57
CA ARG A 38 -9.96 2.02 -10.21
C ARG A 38 -10.67 0.70 -10.51
N TRP A 39 -10.26 0.01 -11.59
CA TRP A 39 -10.83 -1.25 -12.06
C TRP A 39 -9.88 -2.44 -11.93
N GLY A 40 -8.72 -2.23 -11.31
CA GLY A 40 -7.68 -3.24 -11.16
C GLY A 40 -7.93 -4.22 -10.02
N LYS A 41 -7.05 -5.21 -9.99
CA LYS A 41 -6.86 -6.12 -8.85
C LYS A 41 -6.08 -5.42 -7.74
N THR A 42 -6.06 -6.06 -6.58
CA THR A 42 -5.27 -5.66 -5.42
C THR A 42 -4.40 -6.85 -5.06
N ASP A 43 -3.09 -6.66 -4.98
CA ASP A 43 -2.23 -7.53 -4.17
C ASP A 43 -1.74 -6.75 -2.96
N LEU A 44 -1.28 -7.48 -1.95
CA LEU A 44 -0.97 -6.89 -0.66
C LEU A 44 0.31 -6.05 -0.69
N TRP A 45 1.26 -6.39 -1.55
CA TRP A 45 2.53 -5.68 -1.67
C TRP A 45 2.28 -4.26 -2.19
N ASP A 46 1.66 -4.14 -3.37
CA ASP A 46 1.36 -2.87 -4.00
C ASP A 46 0.42 -2.01 -3.14
N HIS A 47 -0.50 -2.65 -2.42
CA HIS A 47 -1.41 -1.98 -1.49
C HIS A 47 -0.65 -1.34 -0.31
N VAL A 48 0.30 -2.07 0.29
CA VAL A 48 1.16 -1.56 1.38
C VAL A 48 2.06 -0.44 0.87
N GLU A 49 2.68 -0.57 -0.30
CA GLU A 49 3.50 0.51 -0.88
C GLU A 49 2.66 1.77 -1.16
N SER A 50 1.43 1.59 -1.60
CA SER A 50 0.49 2.69 -1.76
C SER A 50 0.15 3.38 -0.43
N ALA A 51 -0.03 2.60 0.66
CA ALA A 51 -0.21 3.14 2.01
C ALA A 51 1.02 3.92 2.50
N MET A 52 2.23 3.44 2.18
CA MET A 52 3.48 4.17 2.44
C MET A 52 3.54 5.48 1.63
N GLY A 53 3.17 5.44 0.35
CA GLY A 53 3.08 6.63 -0.52
C GLY A 53 2.09 7.68 0.01
N LEU A 54 0.92 7.24 0.48
CA LEU A 54 -0.06 8.11 1.15
C LEU A 54 0.53 8.76 2.40
N THR A 55 1.31 7.99 3.18
CA THR A 55 1.98 8.50 4.39
C THR A 55 2.96 9.61 4.05
N VAL A 56 3.83 9.39 3.04
CA VAL A 56 4.81 10.39 2.57
C VAL A 56 4.09 11.64 2.02
N GLY A 57 2.97 11.46 1.34
CA GLY A 57 2.13 12.56 0.85
C GLY A 57 1.30 13.29 1.92
N GLY A 58 1.39 12.91 3.20
CA GLY A 58 0.64 13.52 4.30
C GLY A 58 -0.81 13.05 4.45
N TYR A 59 -1.23 12.05 3.65
CA TYR A 59 -2.58 11.47 3.66
C TYR A 59 -2.76 10.41 4.77
N LEU A 60 -2.51 10.79 6.03
CA LEU A 60 -2.47 9.85 7.16
C LEU A 60 -3.78 9.10 7.37
N ARG A 61 -4.93 9.76 7.20
CA ARG A 61 -6.25 9.10 7.34
C ARG A 61 -6.44 7.99 6.30
N GLN A 62 -6.08 8.27 5.05
CA GLN A 62 -6.14 7.30 3.95
C GLN A 62 -5.16 6.15 4.20
N ALA A 63 -3.93 6.45 4.68
CA ALA A 63 -2.97 5.42 5.05
C ALA A 63 -3.50 4.51 6.16
N ARG A 64 -4.11 5.07 7.22
CA ARG A 64 -4.75 4.29 8.29
C ARG A 64 -5.84 3.37 7.74
N ASN A 65 -6.73 3.89 6.90
CA ASN A 65 -7.79 3.10 6.27
C ASN A 65 -7.21 1.94 5.44
N ALA A 66 -6.09 2.17 4.75
CA ALA A 66 -5.40 1.12 4.00
C ALA A 66 -4.91 0.00 4.92
N TYR A 67 -4.19 0.33 6.00
CA TYR A 67 -3.74 -0.68 6.95
C TYR A 67 -4.90 -1.40 7.64
N SER A 68 -5.96 -0.69 8.03
CA SER A 68 -7.18 -1.30 8.57
C SER A 68 -7.80 -2.31 7.61
N TRP A 69 -7.84 -2.00 6.30
CA TRP A 69 -8.27 -2.95 5.29
C TRP A 69 -7.37 -4.20 5.24
N CYS A 70 -6.05 -4.06 5.35
CA CYS A 70 -5.15 -5.21 5.45
C CYS A 70 -5.55 -6.10 6.63
N ARG A 71 -5.71 -5.54 7.84
CA ARG A 71 -6.16 -6.30 9.01
C ARG A 71 -7.50 -7.00 8.80
N GLU A 72 -8.49 -6.33 8.20
CA GLU A 72 -9.79 -6.93 7.88
C GLU A 72 -9.71 -8.08 6.87
N LYS A 73 -8.70 -8.09 5.98
CA LYS A 73 -8.49 -9.15 4.99
C LYS A 73 -7.54 -10.24 5.46
N GLN A 74 -6.99 -10.13 6.67
CA GLN A 74 -6.14 -11.16 7.23
C GLN A 74 -6.93 -12.46 7.44
N LEU A 75 -6.34 -13.57 7.00
CA LEU A 75 -6.90 -14.90 7.21
C LEU A 75 -6.63 -15.38 8.64
N SER A 76 -7.34 -16.41 9.08
CA SER A 76 -7.23 -16.95 10.44
C SER A 76 -5.83 -17.47 10.79
N ASP A 77 -5.01 -17.80 9.79
CA ASP A 77 -3.62 -18.22 9.96
C ASP A 77 -2.61 -17.06 9.88
N GLY A 78 -3.09 -15.81 9.89
CA GLY A 78 -2.27 -14.61 9.82
C GLY A 78 -1.80 -14.22 8.43
N SER A 79 -2.10 -15.02 7.41
CA SER A 79 -1.70 -14.77 6.02
C SER A 79 -2.73 -13.95 5.24
N TRP A 80 -2.40 -13.61 4.00
CA TRP A 80 -3.31 -13.00 3.04
C TRP A 80 -3.28 -13.74 1.70
N TRP A 81 -4.31 -13.51 0.90
CA TRP A 81 -4.30 -13.91 -0.50
C TRP A 81 -3.44 -12.97 -1.33
N SER A 82 -2.62 -13.53 -2.22
CA SER A 82 -1.76 -12.79 -3.16
C SER A 82 -2.53 -11.95 -4.17
N LEU A 83 -3.83 -12.23 -4.33
CA LEU A 83 -4.68 -11.55 -5.29
C LEU A 83 -6.12 -11.41 -4.80
N LEU A 84 -6.59 -10.17 -4.77
CA LEU A 84 -7.94 -9.80 -4.41
C LEU A 84 -8.58 -8.96 -5.53
N TRP A 85 -9.87 -9.13 -5.72
CA TRP A 85 -10.69 -8.29 -6.59
C TRP A 85 -11.89 -7.80 -5.80
N ARG A 86 -11.92 -6.51 -5.45
CA ARG A 86 -12.97 -5.95 -4.57
C ARG A 86 -13.01 -6.68 -3.23
N GLY A 87 -11.82 -6.86 -2.64
CA GLY A 87 -11.64 -7.55 -1.37
C GLY A 87 -11.94 -9.06 -1.37
N ARG A 88 -12.07 -9.71 -2.53
CA ARG A 88 -12.32 -11.16 -2.64
C ARG A 88 -11.26 -11.88 -3.45
N ALA A 89 -10.77 -13.01 -2.94
CA ALA A 89 -9.82 -13.85 -3.66
C ALA A 89 -10.44 -14.42 -4.93
N ARG A 90 -9.63 -14.57 -5.99
CA ARG A 90 -10.02 -15.21 -7.24
C ARG A 90 -9.36 -16.58 -7.39
N LYS A 91 -9.88 -17.40 -8.30
CA LYS A 91 -9.27 -18.68 -8.66
C LYS A 91 -7.81 -18.46 -9.06
N GLY A 92 -6.90 -19.24 -8.47
CA GLY A 92 -5.46 -19.11 -8.68
C GLY A 92 -4.76 -18.14 -7.72
N ALA A 93 -5.48 -17.49 -6.80
CA ALA A 93 -4.84 -16.80 -5.67
C ALA A 93 -4.10 -17.83 -4.79
N TYR A 94 -2.94 -17.44 -4.31
CA TYR A 94 -2.08 -18.24 -3.45
C TYR A 94 -1.66 -17.42 -2.23
N LYS A 95 -0.93 -18.04 -1.30
CA LYS A 95 -0.37 -17.34 -0.14
C LYS A 95 1.11 -17.17 -0.34
N ASP A 96 1.61 -15.97 -0.09
CA ASP A 96 3.02 -15.63 -0.22
C ASP A 96 3.53 -15.09 1.12
N SER A 97 4.61 -15.67 1.64
CA SER A 97 5.17 -15.31 2.94
C SER A 97 5.82 -13.93 2.92
N ASN A 98 6.40 -13.51 1.79
CA ASN A 98 6.99 -12.20 1.64
C ASN A 98 5.89 -11.12 1.72
N MET A 99 4.83 -11.27 0.93
CA MET A 99 3.68 -10.35 0.97
C MET A 99 3.09 -10.24 2.39
N THR A 100 2.94 -11.38 3.07
CA THR A 100 2.40 -11.45 4.43
C THR A 100 3.27 -10.67 5.43
N ALA A 101 4.60 -10.82 5.36
CA ALA A 101 5.51 -10.12 6.26
C ALA A 101 5.59 -8.60 5.96
N TYR A 102 5.34 -8.20 4.72
CA TYR A 102 5.54 -6.82 4.28
C TYR A 102 4.58 -5.80 4.91
N VAL A 103 3.41 -6.25 5.38
CA VAL A 103 2.47 -5.38 6.14
C VAL A 103 3.14 -4.80 7.38
N ALA A 104 3.98 -5.58 8.08
CA ALA A 104 4.72 -5.10 9.24
C ALA A 104 5.73 -4.01 8.87
N THR A 105 6.39 -4.14 7.72
CA THR A 105 7.30 -3.11 7.19
C THR A 105 6.56 -1.81 6.91
N GLY A 106 5.39 -1.88 6.28
CA GLY A 106 4.55 -0.71 6.02
C GLY A 106 4.09 -0.02 7.31
N LEU A 107 3.60 -0.78 8.29
CA LEU A 107 3.20 -0.25 9.60
C LEU A 107 4.37 0.39 10.34
N TYR A 108 5.56 -0.21 10.30
CA TYR A 108 6.76 0.36 10.90
C TYR A 108 7.18 1.66 10.20
N HIS A 109 7.12 1.72 8.86
CA HIS A 109 7.31 2.95 8.11
C HIS A 109 6.30 4.03 8.50
N TYR A 110 5.01 3.68 8.61
CA TYR A 110 3.97 4.60 9.07
C TYR A 110 4.28 5.14 10.47
N TYR A 111 4.69 4.27 11.40
CA TYR A 111 5.08 4.67 12.75
C TYR A 111 6.26 5.65 12.73
N ILE A 112 7.33 5.38 11.98
CA ILE A 112 8.49 6.28 11.90
C ILE A 112 8.08 7.65 11.35
N ALA A 113 7.24 7.67 10.30
CA ALA A 113 6.84 8.90 9.63
C ALA A 113 5.84 9.75 10.44
N SER A 114 4.97 9.12 11.24
CA SER A 114 3.86 9.80 11.93
C SER A 114 4.01 9.89 13.46
N GLY A 115 4.82 9.02 14.07
CA GLY A 115 4.93 8.88 15.53
C GLY A 115 3.73 8.22 16.22
N ASP A 116 2.74 7.77 15.46
CA ASP A 116 1.43 7.33 15.93
C ASP A 116 1.44 5.88 16.44
N LYS A 117 1.91 5.72 17.68
CA LYS A 117 2.02 4.43 18.37
C LYS A 117 0.67 3.77 18.61
N ASP A 118 -0.35 4.56 18.95
CA ASP A 118 -1.66 4.03 19.34
C ASP A 118 -2.33 3.36 18.15
N PHE A 119 -2.24 3.95 16.96
CA PHE A 119 -2.74 3.30 15.75
C PHE A 119 -1.99 2.00 15.48
N VAL A 120 -0.66 2.01 15.48
CA VAL A 120 0.15 0.82 15.17
C VAL A 120 -0.09 -0.30 16.19
N ALA A 121 -0.27 0.02 17.47
CA ALA A 121 -0.61 -0.96 18.50
C ALA A 121 -2.02 -1.56 18.33
N SER A 122 -2.92 -0.87 17.64
CA SER A 122 -4.29 -1.34 17.37
C SER A 122 -4.40 -2.25 16.14
N MET A 123 -3.33 -2.37 15.35
CA MET A 123 -3.27 -3.10 14.09
C MET A 123 -2.91 -4.57 14.31
#